data_AF-A0A920MA75-F1
#
_entry.id   AF-A0A920MA75-F1
#
_cell.length_a   1.000
_cell.length_b   1.000
_cell.length_c   1.000
_cell.angle_alpha   90.00
_cell.angle_beta   90.00
_cell.angle_gamma   90.00
#
_symmetry.space_group_name_H-M   'P 1'
#
loop_
_entity.id
_entity.type
_entity.pdbx_description
1 polymer ?
#
loop_
_entity_poly.entity_id
_entity_poly.type
_entity_poly.pdbx_seq_one_letter_code
_entity_poly.pdbx_strand_id
1 'polypeptide(L)'
;MKINYLNNTPRKVIDSDDLPEYMSANDVTDVVEIFNTPLTGSYNWDYTIQDNRIKKLYELGKELNWNSNMDINWDRPVVHLDEPPPIFWDDYEPYIKCQTKKN
;
A
#
# COMPACT_ATOMS: atom_id res chain seq x y z
N MET A 1 10.18 4.74 41.54
CA MET A 1 8.80 5.00 41.98
C MET A 1 7.88 4.05 41.23
N LYS A 2 7.07 3.23 41.90
CA LYS A 2 6.23 2.20 41.25
C LYS A 2 4.80 2.73 41.15
N ILE A 3 4.31 2.94 39.94
CA ILE A 3 2.97 3.50 39.68
C ILE A 3 1.97 2.34 39.66
N ASN A 4 0.90 2.45 40.47
CA ASN A 4 -0.19 1.47 40.49
C ASN A 4 -1.33 1.97 39.61
N TYR A 5 -1.71 1.18 38.61
CA TYR A 5 -2.83 1.47 37.73
C TYR A 5 -4.11 0.84 38.29
N LEU A 6 -5.16 1.64 38.48
CA LEU A 6 -6.49 1.16 38.84
C LEU A 6 -7.31 0.88 37.56
N ASN A 7 -8.09 -0.20 37.55
CA ASN A 7 -8.92 -0.61 36.41
C ASN A 7 -10.28 0.11 36.35
N ASN A 8 -10.54 1.03 37.28
CA ASN A 8 -11.84 1.65 37.50
C ASN A 8 -11.69 3.16 37.66
N THR A 9 -12.62 3.91 37.05
CA THR A 9 -12.68 5.36 37.21
C THR A 9 -13.05 5.71 38.65
N PRO A 10 -12.33 6.62 39.32
CA PRO A 10 -12.67 7.07 40.66
C PRO A 10 -14.07 7.71 40.64
N ARG A 11 -15.00 7.15 41.41
CA ARG A 11 -16.39 7.64 41.49
C ARG A 11 -16.60 8.70 42.57
N LYS A 12 -15.64 8.86 43.48
CA LYS A 12 -15.70 9.84 44.57
C LYS A 12 -15.01 11.13 44.09
N VAL A 13 -15.76 12.23 44.06
CA VAL A 13 -15.17 13.57 43.92
C VAL A 13 -14.38 13.84 45.19
N ILE A 14 -13.12 14.26 45.03
CA ILE A 14 -12.25 14.62 46.13
C ILE A 14 -12.32 16.15 46.21
N ASP A 15 -12.79 16.67 47.34
CA ASP A 15 -12.84 18.10 47.57
C ASP A 15 -11.43 18.63 47.87
N SER A 16 -11.20 19.93 47.70
CA SER A 16 -9.89 20.56 47.94
C SER A 16 -9.34 20.28 49.34
N ASP A 17 -10.22 20.09 50.31
CA ASP A 17 -9.89 19.88 51.72
C ASP A 17 -9.42 18.43 52.00
N ASP A 18 -9.71 17.50 51.08
CA ASP A 18 -9.37 16.08 51.15
C ASP A 18 -8.14 15.74 50.28
N LEU A 19 -7.40 16.75 49.80
CA LEU A 19 -6.22 16.52 48.98
C LEU A 19 -5.09 15.86 49.78
N PRO A 20 -4.33 14.94 49.17
CA PRO A 20 -3.17 14.34 49.83
C PRO A 20 -2.15 15.39 50.23
N GLU A 21 -1.48 15.21 51.37
CA GLU A 21 -0.50 16.16 51.93
C GLU A 21 0.69 16.48 51.00
N TYR A 22 0.94 15.61 50.01
CA TYR A 22 1.97 15.81 48.98
C TYR A 22 1.51 16.66 47.78
N MET A 23 0.22 16.98 47.69
CA MET A 23 -0.36 17.76 46.60
C MET A 23 -0.69 19.17 47.10
N SER A 24 0.07 20.13 46.60
CA SER A 24 -0.10 21.56 46.88
C SER A 24 -1.03 22.20 45.83
N ALA A 25 -1.50 23.42 46.13
CA ALA A 25 -2.28 24.22 45.17
C ALA A 25 -1.52 24.51 43.86
N ASN A 26 -0.18 24.48 43.88
CA ASN A 26 0.64 24.66 42.68
C ASN A 26 0.54 23.44 41.75
N ASP A 27 0.45 22.22 42.27
CA ASP A 27 0.36 21.00 41.47
C ASP A 27 -0.95 20.94 40.66
N VAL A 28 -2.02 21.56 41.18
CA VAL A 28 -3.29 21.72 40.46
C VAL A 28 -3.13 22.65 39.24
N THR A 29 -2.26 23.64 39.36
CA THR A 29 -1.99 24.60 38.27
C THR A 29 -1.26 23.91 37.11
N ASP A 30 -0.29 23.05 37.44
CA ASP A 30 0.45 22.26 36.45
C ASP A 30 -0.47 21.27 35.70
N VAL A 31 -1.44 20.66 36.39
CA VAL A 31 -2.46 19.80 35.76
C VAL A 31 -3.36 20.59 34.81
N VAL A 32 -3.77 21.80 35.20
CA VAL A 32 -4.57 22.69 34.34
C VAL A 32 -3.79 23.12 33.09
N GLU A 33 -2.47 23.33 33.22
CA GLU A 33 -1.60 23.65 32.08
C GLU A 33 -1.51 22.50 31.05
N ILE A 34 -1.48 21.24 31.51
CA ILE A 34 -1.49 20.06 30.62
C ILE A 34 -2.75 20.03 29.74
N PHE A 35 -3.90 20.49 30.24
CA PHE A 35 -5.14 20.54 29.46
C PHE A 35 -5.29 21.81 28.60
N ASN A 36 -4.57 22.88 28.93
CA ASN A 36 -4.54 24.12 28.14
C ASN A 36 -3.48 24.11 27.03
N THR A 37 -2.52 23.18 27.08
CA THR A 37 -1.55 22.99 26.01
C THR A 37 -2.22 22.22 24.86
N PRO A 38 -2.30 22.81 23.65
CA PRO A 38 -2.86 22.09 22.52
C PRO A 38 -1.94 20.91 22.15
N LEU A 39 -2.38 19.69 22.45
CA LEU A 39 -1.77 18.42 22.00
C LEU A 39 -2.04 18.22 20.50
N THR A 40 -1.69 19.20 19.66
CA THR A 40 -1.85 19.12 18.22
C THR A 40 -0.65 18.41 17.62
N GLY A 41 -0.74 17.09 17.51
CA GLY A 41 0.15 16.32 16.64
C GLY A 41 -0.25 16.54 15.18
N SER A 42 0.57 17.24 14.40
CA SER A 42 0.41 17.30 12.95
C SER A 42 1.08 16.09 12.31
N TYR A 43 0.31 15.16 11.76
CA TYR A 43 0.85 14.12 10.89
C TYR A 43 1.01 14.69 9.49
N ASN A 44 2.26 14.85 9.03
CA ASN A 44 2.56 15.16 7.63
C ASN A 44 2.83 13.86 6.89
N TRP A 45 1.91 13.45 6.02
CA TRP A 45 2.14 12.36 5.09
C TRP A 45 2.92 12.88 3.88
N ASP A 46 4.23 12.61 3.87
CA ASP A 46 5.06 12.82 2.68
C ASP A 46 4.88 11.64 1.72
N TYR A 47 4.15 11.88 0.63
CA TYR A 47 3.83 10.88 -0.40
C TYR A 47 4.85 10.81 -1.53
N THR A 48 5.89 11.64 -1.52
CA THR A 48 6.85 11.73 -2.64
C THR A 48 7.50 10.39 -2.97
N ILE A 49 7.80 9.57 -1.96
CA ILE A 49 8.42 8.25 -2.14
C ILE A 49 7.44 7.26 -2.76
N GLN A 50 6.19 7.22 -2.28
CA GLN A 50 5.15 6.30 -2.76
C GLN A 50 4.73 6.65 -4.19
N ASP A 51 4.58 7.93 -4.49
CA ASP A 51 4.18 8.41 -5.82
C ASP A 51 5.24 8.06 -6.88
N ASN A 52 6.52 8.25 -6.56
CA ASN A 52 7.63 7.84 -7.44
C ASN A 52 7.64 6.32 -7.71
N ARG A 53 7.31 5.49 -6.70
CA ARG A 53 7.23 4.03 -6.86
C ARG A 53 6.06 3.61 -7.75
N ILE A 54 4.90 4.24 -7.57
CA ILE A 54 3.70 3.98 -8.39
C ILE A 54 3.96 4.38 -9.85
N LYS A 55 4.56 5.55 -10.07
CA LYS A 55 4.91 6.02 -11.42
C LYS A 55 5.85 5.06 -12.14
N LYS A 56 6.89 4.58 -11.44
CA LYS A 56 7.83 3.61 -12.01
C LYS A 56 7.15 2.28 -12.36
N LEU A 57 6.26 1.78 -11.49
CA LEU A 57 5.45 0.57 -11.75
C LEU A 57 4.55 0.73 -12.97
N TYR A 58 3.92 1.89 -13.12
CA TYR A 58 3.05 2.18 -14.26
C TYR A 58 3.83 2.21 -15.58
N GLU A 59 5.00 2.84 -15.62
CA GLU A 59 5.82 2.86 -16.84
C GLU A 59 6.35 1.46 -17.20
N LEU A 60 6.84 0.71 -16.22
CA LEU A 60 7.23 -0.69 -16.43
C LEU A 60 6.07 -1.55 -16.94
N GLY A 61 4.86 -1.34 -16.39
CA GLY A 61 3.66 -2.01 -16.86
C GLY A 61 3.36 -1.69 -18.32
N LYS A 62 3.52 -0.43 -18.74
CA LYS A 62 3.33 -0.05 -20.15
C LYS A 62 4.35 -0.69 -21.09
N GLU A 63 5.61 -0.79 -20.66
CA GLU A 63 6.68 -1.39 -21.47
C GLU A 63 6.56 -2.92 -21.59
N LEU A 64 6.14 -3.59 -20.52
CA LEU A 64 6.02 -5.06 -20.47
C LEU A 64 4.69 -5.58 -21.02
N ASN A 65 3.71 -4.70 -21.22
CA ASN A 65 2.46 -5.07 -21.87
C ASN A 65 2.63 -5.17 -23.39
N TRP A 66 1.90 -6.10 -23.99
CA TRP A 66 1.84 -6.28 -25.44
C TRP A 66 1.48 -4.97 -26.15
N ASN A 67 2.30 -4.58 -27.12
CA ASN A 67 2.14 -3.43 -27.97
C ASN A 67 2.05 -3.86 -29.44
N SER A 68 0.88 -3.67 -30.03
CA SER A 68 0.60 -4.03 -31.43
C SER A 68 1.54 -3.37 -32.45
N ASN A 69 2.14 -2.22 -32.14
CA ASN A 69 3.07 -1.55 -33.06
C ASN A 69 4.51 -2.07 -32.93
N MET A 70 4.89 -2.61 -31.77
CA MET A 70 6.26 -3.07 -31.50
C MET A 70 6.39 -4.59 -31.66
N ASP A 71 5.38 -5.35 -31.23
CA ASP A 71 5.43 -6.82 -31.16
C ASP A 71 4.94 -7.51 -32.44
N ILE A 72 4.17 -6.80 -33.28
CA ILE A 72 3.69 -7.32 -34.57
C ILE A 72 4.49 -6.68 -35.69
N ASN A 73 5.14 -7.51 -36.50
CA ASN A 73 5.78 -7.07 -37.73
C ASN A 73 4.73 -6.89 -38.83
N TRP A 74 4.34 -5.63 -39.08
CA TRP A 74 3.37 -5.25 -40.11
C TRP A 74 3.94 -5.22 -41.53
N ASP A 75 5.25 -5.15 -41.68
CA ASP A 75 5.93 -5.15 -42.99
C ASP A 75 6.01 -6.56 -43.60
N ARG A 76 5.45 -7.58 -42.92
CA ARG A 76 5.43 -8.95 -43.43
C ARG A 76 4.61 -8.99 -44.74
N PRO A 77 5.18 -9.50 -45.84
CA PRO A 77 4.46 -9.61 -47.10
C PRO A 77 3.23 -10.52 -46.94
N VAL A 78 2.11 -10.08 -47.50
CA VAL A 78 0.88 -10.87 -47.53
C VAL A 78 1.13 -12.11 -48.37
N VAL A 79 1.06 -13.29 -47.75
CA VAL A 79 1.08 -14.56 -48.45
C VAL A 79 -0.33 -14.82 -48.93
N HIS A 80 -0.57 -14.63 -50.23
CA HIS A 80 -1.82 -15.04 -50.86
C HIS A 80 -1.84 -16.57 -50.93
N LEU A 81 -2.76 -17.17 -50.19
CA LEU A 81 -3.02 -18.60 -50.23
C LEU A 81 -4.22 -18.80 -51.15
N ASP A 82 -4.01 -19.42 -52.31
CA ASP A 82 -5.07 -19.68 -53.30
C ASP A 82 -6.13 -20.64 -52.75
N GLU A 83 -5.72 -21.53 -51.84
CA GLU A 83 -6.60 -22.43 -51.09
C GLU A 83 -6.22 -22.34 -49.60
N PRO A 84 -7.18 -22.36 -48.66
CA PRO A 84 -6.85 -22.43 -47.25
C PRO A 84 -6.05 -23.71 -47.01
N PRO A 85 -4.87 -23.63 -46.36
CA PRO A 85 -4.08 -24.82 -46.07
C PRO A 85 -4.95 -25.78 -45.26
N PRO A 86 -4.85 -27.11 -45.48
CA PRO A 86 -5.57 -28.07 -44.65
C PRO A 86 -5.12 -27.89 -43.19
N ILE A 87 -5.96 -27.26 -42.37
CA ILE A 87 -5.67 -26.98 -40.96
C ILE A 87 -6.06 -28.23 -40.16
N PHE A 88 -5.26 -29.28 -40.25
CA PHE A 88 -5.21 -30.26 -39.16
C PHE A 88 -4.11 -29.81 -38.20
N TRP A 89 -4.52 -29.48 -36.96
CA TRP A 89 -3.62 -29.03 -35.90
C TRP A 89 -2.44 -29.99 -35.68
N ASP A 90 -2.64 -31.27 -36.00
CA ASP A 90 -1.68 -32.34 -35.91
C ASP A 90 -0.52 -32.22 -36.92
N ASP A 91 -0.73 -31.56 -38.06
CA ASP A 91 0.26 -31.40 -39.14
C ASP A 91 0.97 -30.04 -39.10
N TYR A 92 0.57 -29.15 -38.18
CA TYR A 92 1.18 -27.81 -38.04
C TYR A 92 2.50 -27.89 -37.26
N GLU A 93 3.62 -27.65 -37.95
CA GLU A 93 4.98 -27.77 -37.40
C GLU A 93 5.19 -27.15 -36.00
N PRO A 94 4.74 -25.91 -35.71
CA PRO A 94 4.86 -25.33 -34.38
C PRO A 94 4.12 -26.12 -33.29
N TYR A 95 2.97 -26.72 -33.61
CA TYR A 95 2.17 -27.50 -32.66
C TYR A 95 2.86 -28.81 -32.29
N ILE A 96 3.44 -29.51 -33.28
CA ILE A 96 4.23 -30.74 -33.09
C ILE A 96 5.46 -30.46 -32.20
N LYS A 97 6.16 -29.34 -32.45
CA LYS A 97 7.32 -28.88 -31.66
C LYS A 97 6.96 -28.55 -30.21
N CYS A 98 5.72 -28.13 -29.94
CA CYS A 98 5.23 -27.88 -28.58
C CYS A 98 4.86 -29.17 -27.83
N GLN A 99 4.29 -30.17 -28.51
CA GLN A 99 3.97 -31.47 -27.88
C GLN A 99 5.23 -32.27 -27.52
N THR A 100 6.23 -32.26 -28.40
CA THR A 100 7.49 -33.01 -28.20
C THR A 100 8.35 -32.49 -27.04
N LYS A 101 8.17 -31.24 -26.62
CA LYS A 101 8.87 -30.62 -25.48
C LYS A 101 8.27 -30.93 -24.11
N LYS A 102 7.19 -31.73 -24.03
CA LYS A 102 6.53 -32.11 -22.75
C LYS A 102 7.13 -33.34 -22.05
N ASN A 103 8.23 -33.91 -22.56
CA ASN A 103 8.98 -34.99 -21.89
C ASN A 103 10.33 -34.49 -21.41
#